data_AF-A0A822ZEZ1-F1
#
_entry.id   AF-A0A822ZEZ1-F1
#
_cell.length_a   1.000
_cell.length_b   1.000
_cell.length_c   1.000
_cell.angle_alpha   90.00
_cell.angle_beta   90.00
_cell.angle_gamma   90.00
#
_symmetry.space_group_name_H-M   'P 1'
#
loop_
_entity.id
_entity.type
_entity.pdbx_description
1 polymer ?
#
loop_
_entity_poly.entity_id
_entity_poly.type
_entity_poly.pdbx_seq_one_letter_code
_entity_poly.pdbx_strand_id
1 'polypeptide(L)'
;MSQTSEQFVETLVERWRLMGNQAYRGGNLRKAEEYYTSGLNCASSHGALRSCLGAVVLCYSDRALTRMSLGRMREAIEDCMKASTIDPKFLKVEVTSGSCYLALGEIDDAGKCFMKCF
;
A
#
# COMPACT_ATOMS: atom_id res chain seq x y z
N MET A 1 8.56 7.49 27.60
CA MET A 1 9.16 7.55 26.24
C MET A 1 8.04 7.50 25.19
N SER A 2 7.05 8.40 25.27
CA SER A 2 5.64 7.97 25.12
C SER A 2 4.77 8.72 24.10
N GLN A 3 5.34 9.52 23.19
CA GLN A 3 4.54 10.15 22.10
C GLN A 3 5.45 10.64 20.96
N THR A 4 6.62 11.18 21.29
CA THR A 4 7.57 11.75 20.33
C THR A 4 8.20 10.71 19.39
N SER A 5 8.41 9.48 19.86
CA SER A 5 8.98 8.39 19.05
C SER A 5 8.00 7.85 18.02
N GLU A 6 6.70 7.82 18.32
CA GLU A 6 5.66 7.34 17.40
C GLU A 6 5.42 8.34 16.28
N GLN A 7 5.31 9.62 16.61
CA GLN A 7 5.23 10.72 15.64
C GLN A 7 6.45 10.78 14.72
N PHE A 8 7.63 10.46 15.25
CA PHE A 8 8.85 10.36 14.46
C PHE A 8 8.78 9.22 13.43
N VAL A 9 8.29 8.04 13.82
CA VAL A 9 8.15 6.91 12.89
C VAL A 9 7.10 7.21 11.82
N GLU A 10 5.96 7.80 12.18
CA GLU A 10 4.94 8.22 11.21
C GLU A 10 5.54 9.18 10.16
N THR A 11 6.31 10.17 10.61
CA THR A 11 7.01 11.12 9.75
C THR A 11 8.01 10.43 8.81
N LEU A 12 8.72 9.41 9.29
CA LEU A 12 9.66 8.64 8.46
C LEU A 12 8.93 7.80 7.41
N VAL A 13 7.85 7.11 7.78
CA VAL A 13 7.02 6.33 6.84
C VAL A 13 6.47 7.25 5.76
N GLU A 14 5.94 8.41 6.14
CA GLU A 14 5.43 9.40 5.20
C GLU A 14 6.52 9.94 4.28
N ARG A 15 7.71 10.22 4.82
CA ARG A 15 8.86 10.64 4.00
C ARG A 15 9.22 9.60 2.94
N TRP A 16 9.30 8.33 3.31
CA TRP A 16 9.55 7.25 2.36
C TRP A 16 8.44 7.16 1.31
N ARG A 17 7.18 7.30 1.72
CA ARG A 17 6.03 7.32 0.79
C ARG A 17 6.11 8.46 -0.21
N LEU A 18 6.47 9.66 0.22
CA LEU A 18 6.64 10.83 -0.66
C LEU A 18 7.78 10.62 -1.68
N MET A 19 8.91 10.05 -1.25
CA MET A 19 10.01 9.67 -2.16
C MET A 19 9.55 8.61 -3.18
N GLY A 20 8.76 7.64 -2.73
CA GLY A 20 8.12 6.64 -3.60
C GLY A 20 7.21 7.29 -4.64
N ASN A 21 6.35 8.21 -4.22
CA ASN A 21 5.44 8.93 -5.09
C ASN A 21 6.18 9.77 -6.14
N GLN A 22 7.26 10.43 -5.74
CA GLN A 22 8.10 11.17 -6.66
C GLN A 22 8.76 10.24 -7.70
N ALA A 23 9.30 9.10 -7.27
CA ALA A 23 9.88 8.11 -8.18
C ALA A 23 8.83 7.53 -9.13
N TYR A 24 7.62 7.24 -8.64
CA TYR A 24 6.50 6.75 -9.45
C TYR A 24 6.11 7.75 -10.54
N ARG A 25 5.93 9.04 -10.18
CA ARG A 25 5.64 10.11 -11.14
C ARG A 25 6.76 10.32 -12.16
N GLY A 26 8.01 10.05 -11.77
CA GLY A 26 9.16 10.04 -12.66
C GLY A 26 9.29 8.78 -13.52
N GLY A 27 8.35 7.85 -13.46
CA GLY A 27 8.36 6.60 -14.22
C GLY A 27 9.33 5.52 -13.70
N ASN A 28 10.03 5.78 -12.59
CA ASN A 28 10.95 4.82 -12.00
C ASN A 28 10.22 3.92 -10.99
N LEU A 29 9.47 2.95 -11.52
CA LEU A 29 8.59 2.08 -10.74
C LEU A 29 9.36 1.18 -9.76
N ARG A 30 10.53 0.65 -10.14
CA ARG A 30 11.33 -0.19 -9.22
C ARG A 30 11.81 0.59 -8.01
N LYS A 31 12.30 1.81 -8.24
CA LYS A 31 12.74 2.70 -7.15
C LYS A 31 11.57 3.16 -6.28
N ALA A 32 10.39 3.38 -6.87
CA ALA A 32 9.19 3.67 -6.11
C ALA A 32 8.85 2.53 -5.13
N GLU A 33 8.86 1.27 -5.61
CA GLU A 33 8.64 0.10 -4.76
C GLU A 33 9.67 -0.03 -3.63
N GLU A 34 10.96 0.19 -3.92
CA GLU A 34 12.03 0.16 -2.92
C GLU A 34 11.77 1.17 -1.78
N TYR A 35 11.32 2.38 -2.13
CA TYR A 35 10.99 3.41 -1.15
C TYR A 35 9.78 3.03 -0.30
N TYR A 36 8.68 2.55 -0.90
CA TYR A 36 7.52 2.10 -0.11
C TYR A 36 7.88 0.92 0.80
N THR A 37 8.71 0.00 0.31
CA THR A 37 9.20 -1.14 1.10
C THR A 37 10.05 -0.67 2.28
N SER A 38 10.89 0.34 2.09
CA SER A 38 11.67 0.96 3.17
C SER A 38 10.77 1.60 4.23
N GLY A 39 9.70 2.28 3.81
CA GLY A 39 8.69 2.82 4.74
C GLY A 39 8.01 1.73 5.57
N LEU A 40 7.57 0.64 4.94
CA LEU A 40 6.90 -0.47 5.63
C LEU A 40 7.85 -1.23 6.57
N ASN A 41 9.10 -1.41 6.18
CA ASN A 41 10.13 -2.01 7.04
C ASN A 41 10.40 -1.15 8.27
N CYS A 42 10.45 0.18 8.11
CA CYS A 42 10.60 1.12 9.23
C CYS A 42 9.42 1.02 10.22
N ALA A 43 8.18 0.99 9.72
CA ALA A 43 7.00 0.82 10.58
C ALA A 43 7.03 -0.51 11.36
N SER A 44 7.49 -1.58 10.70
CA SER A 44 7.59 -2.92 11.28
C SER A 44 8.71 -3.04 12.33
N SER A 45 9.91 -2.51 12.02
CA SER A 45 11.09 -2.62 12.90
C SER A 45 10.94 -1.86 14.21
N HIS A 46 10.13 -0.81 14.23
CA HIS A 46 9.85 -0.01 15.42
C HIS A 46 8.61 -0.46 16.20
N GLY A 47 7.93 -1.55 15.79
CA GLY A 47 6.68 -1.99 16.41
C GLY A 47 5.53 -0.97 16.30
N ALA A 48 5.70 0.06 15.48
CA ALA A 48 4.84 1.23 15.35
C ALA A 48 3.71 1.03 14.34
N LEU A 49 3.52 -0.21 13.86
CA LEU A 49 2.47 -0.54 12.89
C LEU A 49 1.08 -0.09 13.40
N ARG A 50 0.83 -0.17 14.71
CA ARG A 50 -0.44 0.24 15.35
C ARG A 50 -0.61 1.74 15.52
N SER A 51 0.46 2.53 15.64
CA SER A 51 0.39 3.98 15.82
C SER A 51 0.42 4.74 14.50
N CYS A 52 0.93 4.13 13.42
CA CYS A 52 1.07 4.75 12.11
C CYS A 52 0.14 4.14 11.05
N LEU A 53 -1.03 3.61 11.47
CA LEU A 53 -1.90 2.80 10.60
C LEU A 53 -2.27 3.53 9.30
N GLY A 54 -2.57 4.84 9.36
CA GLY A 54 -2.89 5.64 8.18
C GLY A 54 -1.75 5.68 7.16
N ALA A 55 -0.53 6.05 7.58
CA ALA A 55 0.63 6.09 6.70
C ALA A 55 1.00 4.70 6.15
N VAL A 56 0.83 3.65 6.96
CA VAL A 56 1.06 2.25 6.54
C VAL A 56 0.06 1.80 5.48
N VAL A 57 -1.24 2.12 5.64
CA VAL A 57 -2.29 1.84 4.62
C VAL A 57 -1.96 2.52 3.30
N LEU A 58 -1.58 3.80 3.35
CA LEU A 58 -1.21 4.55 2.14
C LEU A 58 0.03 3.95 1.47
N CYS A 59 1.06 3.56 2.24
CA CYS A 59 2.25 2.89 1.71
C CYS A 59 1.92 1.55 1.02
N TYR A 60 1.09 0.71 1.63
CA TYR A 60 0.64 -0.52 0.98
C TYR A 60 -0.14 -0.24 -0.31
N SER A 61 -1.04 0.74 -0.30
CA SER A 61 -1.81 1.11 -1.49
C SER A 61 -0.93 1.65 -2.62
N ASP A 62 0.02 2.54 -2.32
CA ASP A 62 0.91 3.12 -3.33
C ASP A 62 1.88 2.06 -3.88
N ARG A 63 2.33 1.11 -3.05
CA ARG A 63 3.13 -0.04 -3.50
C ARG A 63 2.31 -1.03 -4.33
N ALA A 64 1.05 -1.27 -3.99
CA ALA A 64 0.14 -2.11 -4.77
C ALA A 64 -0.03 -1.56 -6.20
N LEU A 65 -0.32 -0.27 -6.34
CA LEU A 65 -0.40 0.40 -7.65
C LEU A 65 0.91 0.27 -8.44
N THR A 66 2.05 0.42 -7.75
CA THR A 66 3.38 0.28 -8.37
C THR A 66 3.62 -1.14 -8.88
N ARG A 67 3.27 -2.16 -8.07
CA ARG A 67 3.37 -3.58 -8.45
C ARG A 67 2.43 -3.94 -9.59
N MET A 68 1.20 -3.40 -9.59
CA MET A 68 0.26 -3.52 -10.69
C MET A 68 0.84 -2.95 -11.99
N SER A 69 1.40 -1.73 -11.95
CA SER A 69 2.07 -1.11 -13.10
C SER A 69 3.32 -1.86 -13.58
N LEU A 70 3.93 -2.68 -12.72
CA LEU A 70 5.02 -3.60 -13.06
C LEU A 70 4.54 -4.97 -13.56
N GLY A 71 3.23 -5.19 -13.69
CA GLY A 71 2.63 -6.45 -14.12
C GLY A 71 2.54 -7.53 -13.04
N ARG A 72 2.84 -7.19 -11.78
CA ARG A 72 2.91 -8.14 -10.66
C ARG A 72 1.62 -8.12 -9.84
N MET A 73 0.55 -8.59 -10.49
CA MET A 73 -0.83 -8.50 -9.98
C MET A 73 -1.03 -9.22 -8.64
N ARG A 74 -0.42 -10.39 -8.44
CA ARG A 74 -0.54 -11.15 -7.18
C ARG A 74 0.07 -10.40 -6.00
N GLU A 75 1.26 -9.85 -6.17
CA GLU A 75 1.92 -9.05 -5.12
C GLU A 75 1.14 -7.76 -4.82
N ALA A 76 0.51 -7.16 -5.84
CA ALA A 76 -0.37 -6.01 -5.66
C ALA A 76 -1.62 -6.36 -4.84
N ILE A 77 -2.24 -7.51 -5.11
CA ILE A 77 -3.38 -8.03 -4.34
C ILE A 77 -2.98 -8.28 -2.87
N GLU A 78 -1.81 -8.87 -2.62
CA GLU A 78 -1.31 -9.06 -1.25
C GLU A 78 -1.16 -7.75 -0.48
N ASP A 79 -0.64 -6.70 -1.13
CA ASP A 79 -0.56 -5.37 -0.52
C ASP A 79 -1.95 -4.78 -0.29
N CYS A 80 -2.90 -4.97 -1.22
CA CYS A 80 -4.28 -4.55 -1.05
C CYS A 80 -4.96 -5.25 0.13
N MET A 81 -4.73 -6.55 0.31
CA MET A 81 -5.27 -7.32 1.45
C MET A 81 -4.71 -6.81 2.78
N LYS A 82 -3.42 -6.49 2.84
CA LYS A 82 -2.80 -5.90 4.05
C LYS A 82 -3.41 -4.53 4.37
N ALA A 83 -3.58 -3.68 3.37
CA ALA A 83 -4.23 -2.38 3.55
C ALA A 83 -5.69 -2.50 4.00
N SER A 84 -6.48 -3.37 3.36
CA SER A 84 -7.89 -3.62 3.70
C SER A 84 -8.05 -4.22 5.10
N THR A 85 -7.11 -5.06 5.55
CA THR A 85 -7.11 -5.59 6.92
C THR A 85 -6.89 -4.49 7.96
N ILE A 86 -6.09 -3.47 7.64
CA ILE A 86 -5.80 -2.34 8.54
C ILE A 86 -6.94 -1.32 8.51
N ASP A 87 -7.39 -0.92 7.33
CA ASP A 87 -8.50 -0.01 7.12
C ASP A 87 -9.49 -0.58 6.10
N PRO A 88 -10.52 -1.34 6.56
CA PRO A 88 -11.55 -1.89 5.69
C PRO A 88 -12.38 -0.84 4.96
N LYS A 89 -12.34 0.43 5.39
CA LYS A 89 -13.06 1.53 4.75
C LYS A 89 -12.25 2.20 3.65
N PHE A 90 -10.97 1.83 3.47
CA PHE A 90 -10.12 2.37 2.43
C PHE A 90 -10.38 1.72 1.07
N LEU A 91 -11.53 2.02 0.47
CA LEU A 91 -12.06 1.36 -0.74
C LEU A 91 -11.14 1.42 -1.97
N LYS A 92 -10.16 2.34 -2.00
CA LYS A 92 -9.19 2.45 -3.11
C LYS A 92 -8.42 1.13 -3.35
N VAL A 93 -8.15 0.37 -2.29
CA VAL A 93 -7.46 -0.92 -2.43
C VAL A 93 -8.36 -2.04 -2.92
N GLU A 94 -9.68 -1.97 -2.68
CA GLU A 94 -10.64 -2.90 -3.27
C GLU A 94 -10.75 -2.67 -4.79
N VAL A 95 -10.77 -1.41 -5.24
CA VAL A 95 -10.72 -1.07 -6.68
C VAL A 95 -9.42 -1.55 -7.34
N THR A 96 -8.29 -1.41 -6.64
CA THR A 96 -6.98 -1.86 -7.13
C THR A 96 -6.92 -3.38 -7.21
N SER A 97 -7.39 -4.09 -6.16
CA SER A 97 -7.48 -5.54 -6.14
C SER A 97 -8.40 -6.07 -7.24
N GLY A 98 -9.56 -5.44 -7.44
CA GLY A 98 -10.50 -5.79 -8.51
C GLY A 98 -9.86 -5.65 -9.90
N SER A 99 -9.14 -4.55 -10.14
CA SER A 99 -8.37 -4.36 -11.38
C SER A 99 -7.30 -5.43 -11.58
N CYS A 100 -6.60 -5.83 -10.51
CA CYS A 100 -5.60 -6.90 -10.57
C CYS A 100 -6.23 -8.27 -10.88
N TYR A 101 -7.37 -8.59 -10.26
CA TYR A 101 -8.11 -9.81 -10.53
C TYR A 101 -8.63 -9.87 -11.97
N LEU A 102 -9.16 -8.76 -12.50
CA LEU A 102 -9.54 -8.65 -13.91
C LEU A 102 -8.35 -8.91 -14.84
N ALA A 103 -7.19 -8.31 -14.55
CA ALA A 103 -5.97 -8.52 -15.35
C ALA A 103 -5.47 -9.98 -15.34
N LEU A 104 -5.84 -10.75 -14.31
CA LEU A 104 -5.55 -12.18 -14.20
C LEU A 104 -6.64 -13.08 -14.78
N GLY A 105 -7.78 -12.52 -15.22
CA GLY A 105 -8.93 -13.26 -15.71
C GLY A 105 -9.84 -13.83 -14.60
N GLU A 106 -9.65 -13.41 -13.35
CA GLU A 106 -10.39 -13.89 -12.18
C GLU A 106 -11.63 -13.02 -11.94
N ILE A 107 -12.63 -13.19 -12.79
CA ILE A 107 -13.79 -12.30 -12.87
C ILE A 107 -14.65 -12.35 -11.59
N ASP A 108 -14.83 -13.52 -10.99
CA ASP A 108 -15.63 -13.68 -9.77
C ASP A 108 -15.03 -12.91 -8.59
N ASP A 109 -13.72 -12.98 -8.41
CA ASP A 109 -13.02 -12.28 -7.33
C ASP A 109 -12.96 -10.77 -7.57
N ALA A 110 -12.81 -10.35 -8.82
CA ALA A 110 -12.97 -8.94 -9.19
C ALA A 110 -14.38 -8.41 -8.83
N GLY A 111 -15.42 -9.20 -9.13
CA GLY A 111 -16.80 -8.87 -8.77
C GLY A 111 -16.99 -8.66 -7.26
N LYS A 112 -16.42 -9.55 -6.43
CA LYS A 112 -16.44 -9.41 -4.97
C LYS A 112 -15.76 -8.14 -4.50
N CYS A 113 -14.62 -7.77 -5.08
CA CYS A 113 -13.92 -6.52 -4.76
C CYS A 113 -14.80 -5.30 -5.06
N PHE A 114 -15.41 -5.22 -6.24
CA PHE A 114 -16.24 -4.07 -6.60
C PHE A 114 -17.54 -3.98 -5.82
N MET A 115 -18.14 -5.11 -5.42
CA MET A 115 -19.34 -5.11 -4.58
C MET A 115 -19.13 -4.42 -3.22
N LYS A 116 -17.90 -4.45 -2.67
CA LYS A 116 -17.58 -3.75 -1.42
C LYS A 116 -17.57 -2.22 -1.56
N CYS A 117 -17.54 -1.70 -2.79
CA CYS A 117 -17.47 -0.26 -3.05
C CYS A 117 -18.86 0.41 -3.13
N PHE A 118 -19.95 -0.37 -3.05
CA PHE A 118 -21.34 0.09 -3.09
C PHE A 118 -22.02 -0.16 -1.74
#